data_AF-A0AAW2QJZ5-F1
#
_entry.id   AF-A0AAW2QJZ5-F1
#
_cell.length_a   1.000
_cell.length_b   1.000
_cell.length_c   1.000
_cell.angle_alpha   90.00
_cell.angle_beta   90.00
_cell.angle_gamma   90.00
#
_symmetry.space_group_name_H-M   'P 1'
#
loop_
_entity.id
_entity.type
_entity.pdbx_description
1 polymer ?
#
loop_
_entity_poly.entity_id
_entity_poly.type
_entity_poly.pdbx_seq_one_letter_code
_entity_poly.pdbx_strand_id
1 'polypeptide(L)'
;MKQTGVSLRYMMEFGSRPTPRNLLISAQFLHKELPIRIARRAIELDSLPYGLSQKPAVLKVRDWYLDSFRDLRSFPDIKDKNDELEFTQND
;
A
#
# COMPACT_ATOMS: atom_id res chain seq x y z
N MET A 1 -12.20 -0.15 -7.87
CA MET A 1 -11.22 -1.22 -8.16
C MET A 1 -11.29 -2.30 -7.09
N LYS A 2 -11.06 -3.56 -7.44
CA LYS A 2 -11.09 -4.70 -6.50
C LYS A 2 -9.66 -4.99 -6.02
N GLN A 3 -9.47 -5.15 -4.71
CA GLN A 3 -8.17 -5.57 -4.15
C GLN A 3 -7.80 -6.98 -4.60
N THR A 4 -6.52 -7.22 -4.83
CA THR A 4 -5.99 -8.52 -5.26
C THR A 4 -5.63 -9.36 -4.05
N GLY A 5 -6.34 -10.47 -3.84
CA GLY A 5 -6.02 -11.42 -2.77
C GLY A 5 -4.72 -12.18 -3.09
N VAL A 6 -3.87 -12.36 -2.08
CA VAL A 6 -2.66 -13.18 -2.16
C VAL A 6 -2.77 -14.27 -1.10
N SER A 7 -2.51 -15.53 -1.47
CA SER A 7 -2.55 -16.63 -0.52
C SER A 7 -1.25 -16.70 0.30
N LEU A 8 -1.34 -17.18 1.54
CA LEU A 8 -0.16 -17.38 2.39
C LEU A 8 0.88 -18.29 1.74
N ARG A 9 0.41 -19.37 1.09
CA ARG A 9 1.27 -20.30 0.33
C ARG A 9 2.03 -19.58 -0.79
N TYR A 10 1.34 -18.75 -1.57
CA TYR A 10 1.99 -17.96 -2.62
C TYR A 10 3.03 -17.00 -2.04
N MET A 11 2.71 -16.28 -0.96
CA MET A 11 3.66 -15.35 -0.33
C MET A 11 4.93 -16.06 0.13
N MET A 12 4.78 -17.24 0.76
CA MET A 12 5.92 -18.06 1.17
C MET A 12 6.76 -18.54 0.00
N GLU A 13 6.12 -19.08 -1.05
CA GLU A 13 6.83 -19.59 -2.24
C GLU A 13 7.55 -18.46 -2.98
N PHE A 14 6.88 -17.32 -3.19
CA PHE A 14 7.43 -16.14 -3.87
C PHE A 14 8.63 -15.54 -3.12
N GLY A 15 8.52 -15.41 -1.79
CA GLY A 15 9.56 -14.86 -0.93
C GLY A 15 10.69 -15.83 -0.54
N SER A 16 10.51 -17.13 -0.77
CA SER A 16 11.46 -18.18 -0.32
C SER A 16 12.89 -18.01 -0.85
N ARG A 17 13.03 -17.44 -2.05
CA ARG A 17 14.32 -17.12 -2.67
C ARG A 17 14.24 -15.74 -3.33
N PRO A 18 14.64 -14.67 -2.62
CA PRO A 18 14.61 -13.34 -3.18
C PRO A 18 15.61 -13.24 -4.34
N THR A 19 15.13 -12.77 -5.49
CA THR A 19 15.95 -12.44 -6.66
C THR A 19 15.63 -11.01 -7.07
N PRO A 20 16.54 -10.30 -7.77
CA PRO A 20 16.25 -8.94 -8.25
C PRO A 20 14.97 -8.86 -9.09
N ARG A 21 14.66 -9.92 -9.84
CA ARG A 21 13.42 -10.04 -10.61
C ARG A 21 12.19 -10.15 -9.70
N ASN A 22 12.25 -11.00 -8.67
CA ASN A 22 11.13 -11.16 -7.74
C ASN A 22 10.90 -9.86 -6.94
N LEU A 23 11.96 -9.17 -6.53
CA LEU A 23 11.86 -7.88 -5.85
C LEU A 23 11.17 -6.83 -6.73
N LEU A 24 11.59 -6.70 -8.00
CA LEU A 24 10.94 -5.81 -8.96
C LEU A 24 9.45 -6.15 -9.16
N ILE A 25 9.11 -7.44 -9.30
CA ILE A 25 7.71 -7.89 -9.43
C ILE A 25 6.91 -7.54 -8.16
N SER A 26 7.45 -7.75 -6.97
CA SER A 26 6.76 -7.39 -5.73
C SER A 26 6.57 -5.88 -5.60
N ALA A 27 7.57 -5.08 -5.95
CA ALA A 27 7.49 -3.63 -5.89
C ALA A 27 6.42 -3.10 -6.85
N GLN A 28 6.40 -3.58 -8.11
CA GLN A 28 5.36 -3.26 -9.08
C GLN A 28 3.97 -3.70 -8.64
N PHE A 29 3.85 -4.85 -8.00
CA PHE A 29 2.58 -5.31 -7.43
C PHE A 29 2.10 -4.38 -6.32
N LEU A 30 2.98 -4.04 -5.37
CA LEU A 30 2.68 -3.16 -4.25
C LEU A 30 2.36 -1.73 -4.69
N HIS A 31 3.09 -1.17 -5.66
CA HIS A 31 2.82 0.16 -6.23
C HIS A 31 1.39 0.29 -6.78
N LYS A 32 0.85 -0.79 -7.37
CA LYS A 32 -0.53 -0.83 -7.85
C LYS A 32 -1.55 -1.13 -6.74
N GLU A 33 -1.20 -2.01 -5.82
CA GLU A 33 -2.14 -2.58 -4.85
C GLU A 33 -2.27 -1.74 -3.56
N LEU A 34 -1.19 -1.11 -3.09
CA LEU A 34 -1.19 -0.30 -1.87
C LEU A 34 -2.14 0.91 -1.95
N PRO A 35 -2.14 1.73 -3.03
CA PRO A 35 -3.10 2.85 -3.13
C PRO A 35 -4.55 2.40 -2.99
N ILE A 36 -4.90 1.23 -3.55
CA ILE A 36 -6.27 0.67 -3.47
C ILE A 36 -6.62 0.34 -2.02
N ARG A 37 -5.70 -0.28 -1.28
CA ARG A 37 -5.92 -0.70 0.11
C ARG A 37 -5.97 0.48 1.07
N ILE A 38 -5.02 1.41 0.95
CA ILE A 38 -4.93 2.61 1.76
C ILE A 38 -6.18 3.48 1.58
N ALA A 39 -6.62 3.71 0.33
CA ALA A 39 -7.84 4.48 0.06
C ALA A 39 -9.09 3.84 0.71
N ARG A 40 -9.20 2.51 0.67
CA ARG A 40 -10.31 1.80 1.34
C ARG A 40 -10.28 2.01 2.84
N ARG A 41 -9.11 1.94 3.49
CA ARG A 41 -8.99 2.20 4.93
C ARG A 41 -9.35 3.63 5.30
N ALA A 42 -8.94 4.61 4.50
CA ALA A 42 -9.34 6.00 4.71
C ALA A 42 -10.88 6.15 4.65
N ILE A 43 -11.52 5.55 3.64
CA ILE A 43 -12.99 5.57 3.49
C ILE A 43 -13.67 4.84 4.66
N GLU A 44 -13.17 3.68 5.07
CA GLU A 44 -13.70 2.92 6.22
C GLU A 44 -13.68 3.77 7.49
N LEU A 45 -12.56 4.45 7.78
CA LEU A 45 -12.41 5.34 8.93
C LEU A 45 -13.35 6.56 8.86
N ASP A 46 -13.53 7.14 7.68
CA ASP A 46 -14.44 8.26 7.46
C ASP A 46 -15.92 7.87 7.60
N SER A 47 -16.25 6.63 7.22
CA SER A 47 -17.61 6.07 7.26
C SER A 47 -18.02 5.47 8.62
N LEU A 48 -17.18 5.56 9.65
CA LEU A 48 -17.48 4.96 10.95
C LEU A 48 -18.75 5.55 11.60
N PRO A 49 -19.64 4.69 12.15
CA PRO A 49 -20.94 5.10 12.65
C PRO A 49 -20.87 5.82 14.00
N TYR A 50 -22.01 6.32 14.48
CA TYR A 50 -22.19 6.91 15.82
C TYR A 50 -21.26 8.09 16.13
N GLY A 51 -20.83 8.83 15.09
CA GLY A 51 -19.89 9.94 15.23
C GLY A 51 -18.46 9.49 15.57
N LEU A 52 -18.14 8.20 15.47
CA LEU A 52 -16.78 7.69 15.71
C LEU A 52 -15.79 8.25 14.69
N SER A 53 -16.21 8.51 13.46
CA SER A 53 -15.37 9.15 12.43
C SER A 53 -14.87 10.55 12.83
N GLN A 54 -15.57 11.22 13.74
CA GLN A 54 -15.22 12.56 14.24
C GLN A 54 -14.33 12.54 15.49
N LYS A 55 -13.99 11.35 16.02
CA LYS A 55 -13.12 11.27 17.19
C LYS A 55 -11.70 11.72 16.81
N PRO A 56 -11.02 12.56 17.61
CA PRO A 56 -9.70 13.09 17.26
C PRO A 56 -8.66 12.03 16.89
N ALA A 57 -8.64 10.89 17.60
CA ALA A 57 -7.73 9.79 17.29
C ALA A 57 -8.04 9.13 15.93
N VAL A 58 -9.31 9.01 15.57
CA VAL A 58 -9.74 8.45 14.28
C VAL A 58 -9.38 9.39 13.14
N LEU A 59 -9.64 10.69 13.30
CA LEU A 59 -9.26 11.71 12.33
C LEU A 59 -7.76 11.69 12.07
N LYS A 60 -6.94 11.66 13.13
CA LYS A 60 -5.48 11.59 13.03
C LYS A 60 -5.01 10.39 12.21
N VAL A 61 -5.56 9.20 12.47
CA VAL A 61 -5.19 7.98 11.72
C VAL A 61 -5.68 8.04 10.29
N ARG A 62 -6.90 8.54 10.05
CA ARG A 62 -7.44 8.74 8.69
C ARG A 62 -6.55 9.68 7.89
N ASP A 63 -6.09 10.77 8.49
CA ASP A 63 -5.25 11.75 7.83
C ASP A 63 -3.88 11.14 7.46
N TRP A 64 -3.31 10.27 8.32
CA TRP A 64 -2.13 9.47 7.94
C TRP A 64 -2.37 8.57 6.72
N TYR A 65 -3.53 7.90 6.64
CA TYR A 65 -3.87 7.13 5.43
C TYR A 65 -4.00 8.02 4.19
N LEU A 66 -4.50 9.25 4.33
CA LEU A 66 -4.60 10.19 3.20
C LEU A 66 -3.23 10.68 2.73
N ASP A 67 -2.31 10.95 3.67
CA ASP A 67 -0.94 11.36 3.35
C ASP A 67 -0.19 10.21 2.67
N SER A 68 -0.20 9.00 3.25
CA SER A 68 0.41 7.82 2.60
C SER A 68 -0.20 7.53 1.23
N PHE A 69 -1.50 7.78 1.03
CA PHE A 69 -2.14 7.63 -0.28
C PHE A 69 -1.57 8.63 -1.30
N ARG A 70 -1.35 9.88 -0.89
CA ARG A 70 -0.75 10.91 -1.77
C ARG A 70 0.67 10.53 -2.14
N ASP A 71 1.47 10.10 -1.17
CA ASP A 71 2.86 9.68 -1.40
C ASP A 71 2.92 8.54 -2.41
N LEU A 72 2.14 7.47 -2.19
CA LEU A 72 2.06 6.33 -3.10
C LEU A 72 1.55 6.69 -4.50
N ARG A 73 0.63 7.66 -4.62
CA ARG A 73 0.10 8.12 -5.92
C ARG A 73 1.06 9.03 -6.66
N SER A 74 1.93 9.73 -5.93
CA SER A 74 2.96 10.61 -6.50
C SER A 74 4.20 9.84 -6.94
N PHE A 75 4.43 8.66 -6.37
CA PHE A 75 5.56 7.80 -6.73
C PHE A 75 5.46 7.33 -8.20
N PRO A 76 6.53 7.49 -9.02
CA PRO A 76 6.51 7.13 -10.43
C PRO A 76 6.38 5.62 -10.66
N ASP A 77 6.05 5.22 -11.90
CA ASP A 77 5.99 3.80 -12.25
C ASP A 77 7.35 3.11 -12.07
N ILE A 78 7.36 1.97 -11.39
CA ILE A 78 8.55 1.16 -11.12
C ILE A 78 8.92 0.32 -12.35
N LYS A 79 10.04 0.63 -13.00
CA LYS A 79 10.48 0.00 -14.25
C LYS A 79 11.75 -0.83 -14.07
N ASP A 80 12.62 -0.41 -13.15
CA ASP A 80 13.89 -1.07 -12.94
C ASP A 80 14.27 -1.22 -11.45
N LYS A 81 15.49 -1.73 -11.23
CA LYS A 81 16.02 -1.98 -9.89
C LYS A 81 16.22 -0.70 -9.09
N ASN A 82 16.59 0.41 -9.72
CA ASN A 82 16.78 1.67 -9.01
C ASN A 82 15.43 2.20 -8.51
N ASP A 83 14.39 2.13 -9.34
CA ASP A 83 13.02 2.48 -8.94
C ASP A 83 12.52 1.58 -7.79
N GLU A 84 12.84 0.28 -7.83
CA GLU A 84 12.48 -0.66 -6.77
C GLU A 84 13.16 -0.32 -5.43
N LEU A 85 14.45 0.04 -5.49
CA LEU A 85 15.20 0.46 -4.31
C LEU A 85 14.64 1.78 -3.73
N GLU A 86 14.36 2.76 -4.59
CA GLU A 86 13.78 4.05 -4.18
C GLU A 86 12.38 3.86 -3.58
N PHE A 87 11.57 2.97 -4.15
CA PHE A 87 10.25 2.64 -3.62
C PHE A 87 10.31 2.03 -2.20
N THR A 88 11.38 1.30 -1.89
CA THR A 88 11.55 0.61 -0.60
C THR A 88 12.16 1.50 0.49
N GLN A 89 12.90 2.54 0.12
CA GLN A 89 13.66 3.38 1.07
C GLN A 89 12.91 4.60 1.61
N ASN A 90 11.68 4.86 1.15
CA ASN A 90 10.89 6.01 1.57
C ASN A 90 10.04 5.79 2.85
N ASP A 91 10.32 4.74 3.63
CA ASP A 91 9.76 4.50 4.99
C ASP A 91 10.86 4.52 6.07
#